data_AF-A0A8S3Y4Y5-F1
#
_entry.id   AF-A0A8S3Y4Y5-F1
#
_cell.length_a   1.000
_cell.length_b   1.000
_cell.length_c   1.000
_cell.angle_alpha   90.00
_cell.angle_beta   90.00
_cell.angle_gamma   90.00
#
_symmetry.space_group_name_H-M   'P 1'
#
loop_
_entity.id
_entity.type
_entity.pdbx_description
1 polymer ?
#
loop_
_entity_poly.entity_id
_entity_poly.type
_entity_poly.pdbx_seq_one_letter_code
_entity_poly.pdbx_strand_id
1 'polypeptide(L)'
;MAFAGTNVSLSQLDIMQKLTERIDDLKQRIAAREKWIWRYTERWTRFNQNRLFQSDEKRLYKSLERPVVSGTGPAPNKADTVAFWRPVVRAHKPQRGLLE
;
A
#
# COMPACT_ATOMS: atom_id res chain seq x y z
N MET A 1 38.93 10.39 -55.54
CA MET A 1 38.42 10.85 -54.22
C MET A 1 38.53 9.69 -53.26
N ALA A 2 39.49 9.73 -52.33
CA ALA A 2 39.68 8.69 -51.33
C ALA A 2 38.80 9.01 -50.11
N PHE A 3 37.91 8.09 -49.73
CA PHE A 3 37.19 8.19 -48.47
C PHE A 3 38.22 8.00 -47.34
N ALA A 4 38.54 9.09 -46.64
CA ALA A 4 39.40 9.07 -45.48
C ALA A 4 38.78 8.12 -44.44
N GLY A 5 39.47 7.00 -44.21
CA GLY A 5 39.08 6.01 -43.22
C GLY A 5 38.93 6.67 -41.86
N THR A 6 37.71 6.69 -41.34
CA THR A 6 37.44 6.93 -39.94
C THR A 6 37.97 5.73 -39.17
N ASN A 7 39.26 5.74 -38.89
CA ASN A 7 39.89 4.85 -37.91
C ASN A 7 39.47 5.34 -36.52
N VAL A 8 38.20 5.13 -36.18
CA VAL A 8 37.74 5.27 -34.80
C VAL A 8 38.21 4.02 -34.09
N SER A 9 39.44 4.07 -33.57
CA SER A 9 39.85 3.15 -32.51
C SER A 9 39.06 3.56 -31.28
N LEU A 10 37.83 3.04 -31.15
CA LEU A 10 37.08 3.10 -29.90
C LEU A 10 37.96 2.40 -28.87
N SER A 11 38.48 3.16 -27.90
CA SER A 11 39.20 2.54 -26.82
C SER A 11 38.23 1.59 -26.12
N GLN A 12 38.71 0.43 -25.69
CA GLN A 12 37.90 -0.51 -24.91
C GLN A 12 37.24 0.20 -23.71
N LEU A 13 37.90 1.24 -23.18
CA LEU A 13 37.36 2.10 -22.13
C LEU A 13 36.11 2.89 -22.57
N ASP A 14 36.12 3.50 -23.76
CA ASP A 14 34.96 4.25 -24.29
C ASP A 14 33.75 3.34 -24.54
N ILE A 15 34.00 2.10 -24.99
CA ILE A 15 32.94 1.10 -25.18
C ILE A 15 32.33 0.74 -23.84
N MET A 16 33.16 0.46 -22.83
CA MET A 16 32.70 0.10 -21.50
C MET A 16 31.93 1.25 -20.83
N GLN A 17 32.38 2.50 -21.00
CA GLN A 17 31.68 3.68 -20.48
C GLN A 17 30.29 3.82 -21.11
N LYS A 18 30.20 3.77 -22.45
CA LYS A 18 28.91 3.85 -23.16
C LYS A 18 27.96 2.71 -22.80
N LEU A 19 28.49 1.50 -22.56
CA LEU A 19 27.68 0.37 -22.10
C LEU A 19 27.12 0.63 -20.70
N THR A 20 27.94 1.09 -19.77
CA THR A 20 27.50 1.43 -18.41
C THR A 20 26.45 2.53 -18.41
N GLU A 21 26.67 3.61 -19.15
CA GLU A 21 25.69 4.71 -19.29
C GLU A 21 24.34 4.19 -19.79
N ARG A 22 24.37 3.31 -20.79
CA ARG A 22 23.14 2.76 -21.37
C ARG A 22 22.44 1.77 -20.46
N ILE A 23 23.20 1.00 -19.68
CA ILE A 23 22.66 0.14 -18.62
C ILE A 23 21.97 0.99 -17.56
N ASP A 24 22.59 2.09 -17.14
CA ASP A 24 22.05 2.94 -16.08
C ASP A 24 20.81 3.74 -16.56
N ASP A 25 20.78 4.20 -17.80
CA ASP A 25 19.56 4.76 -18.42
C ASP A 25 18.40 3.74 -18.40
N LEU A 26 18.67 2.49 -18.79
CA LEU A 26 17.66 1.44 -18.78
C LEU A 26 17.16 1.14 -17.37
N LYS A 27 18.05 1.06 -16.38
CA LYS A 27 17.66 0.89 -14.97
C LYS A 27 16.77 2.04 -14.49
N GLN A 28 17.14 3.28 -14.82
CA GLN A 28 16.34 4.46 -14.44
C GLN A 28 14.95 4.42 -15.08
N ARG A 29 14.85 4.05 -16.35
CA ARG A 29 13.58 3.94 -17.07
C ARG A 29 12.69 2.84 -16.50
N ILE A 30 13.26 1.68 -16.15
CA ILE A 30 12.54 0.60 -15.48
C ILE A 30 12.00 1.07 -14.12
N ALA A 31 12.86 1.64 -13.28
CA ALA A 31 12.45 2.14 -11.97
C ALA A 31 11.38 3.24 -12.05
N ALA A 32 11.48 4.14 -13.04
CA ALA A 32 10.46 5.16 -13.29
C ALA A 32 9.13 4.53 -13.71
N ARG A 33 9.16 3.50 -14.57
CA ARG A 33 7.97 2.79 -15.01
C ARG A 33 7.31 2.02 -13.87
N GLU A 34 8.09 1.35 -13.02
CA GLU A 34 7.59 0.67 -11.83
C GLU A 34 6.88 1.64 -10.87
N LYS A 35 7.51 2.79 -10.58
CA LYS A 35 6.88 3.85 -9.78
C LYS A 35 5.58 4.36 -10.40
N TRP A 36 5.54 4.51 -11.72
CA TRP A 36 4.33 4.92 -12.43
C TRP A 36 3.21 3.88 -12.28
N ILE A 37 3.52 2.59 -12.47
CA ILE A 37 2.56 1.50 -12.29
C ILE A 37 2.03 1.50 -10.86
N TRP A 38 2.92 1.57 -9.86
CA TRP A 38 2.54 1.57 -8.45
C TRP A 38 1.61 2.75 -8.09
N ARG A 39 1.92 3.95 -8.57
CA ARG A 39 1.05 5.13 -8.37
C ARG A 39 -0.30 4.98 -9.05
N TYR A 40 -0.33 4.37 -10.24
CA TYR A 40 -1.57 4.15 -10.97
C TYR A 40 -2.46 3.12 -10.26
N THR A 41 -1.90 2.01 -9.81
CA THR A 41 -2.64 0.99 -9.07
C THR A 41 -3.14 1.50 -7.72
N GLU A 42 -2.35 2.29 -7.02
CA GLU A 42 -2.77 2.95 -5.78
C GLU A 42 -3.95 3.91 -6.04
N ARG A 43 -3.84 4.78 -7.06
CA ARG A 43 -4.91 5.71 -7.42
C ARG A 43 -6.19 4.99 -7.81
N TRP A 44 -6.08 3.93 -8.60
CA TRP A 44 -7.21 3.09 -8.98
C TRP A 44 -7.88 2.44 -7.77
N THR A 45 -7.09 1.93 -6.84
CA THR A 45 -7.59 1.31 -5.61
C THR A 45 -8.36 2.33 -4.76
N ARG A 46 -7.79 3.52 -4.55
CA ARG A 46 -8.45 4.61 -3.82
C ARG A 46 -9.73 5.06 -4.52
N PHE A 47 -9.73 5.17 -5.85
CA PHE A 47 -10.94 5.51 -6.61
C PHE A 47 -12.05 4.49 -6.38
N ASN A 48 -11.74 3.20 -6.47
CA ASN A 48 -12.72 2.15 -6.20
C ASN A 48 -13.23 2.17 -4.76
N GLN A 49 -12.34 2.33 -3.78
CA GLN A 49 -12.71 2.44 -2.36
C GLN A 49 -13.60 3.65 -2.11
N ASN A 50 -13.27 4.81 -2.66
CA ASN A 50 -14.06 6.04 -2.53
C ASN A 50 -15.44 5.89 -3.20
N ARG A 51 -15.51 5.23 -4.35
CA ARG A 51 -16.78 4.94 -5.02
C ARG A 51 -17.65 4.00 -4.17
N LEU A 52 -17.05 2.95 -3.62
CA LEU A 52 -17.72 2.03 -2.69
C LEU A 52 -18.17 2.75 -1.41
N PHE A 53 -17.37 3.65 -0.86
CA PHE A 53 -17.74 4.47 0.29
C PHE A 53 -18.98 5.32 0.00
N GLN A 54 -19.03 5.98 -1.16
CA GLN A 54 -20.16 6.83 -1.54
C GLN A 54 -21.45 6.05 -1.80
N SER A 55 -21.37 4.84 -2.37
CA SER A 55 -22.56 4.05 -2.71
C SER A 55 -23.02 3.11 -1.61
N ASP A 56 -22.08 2.46 -0.91
CA ASP A 56 -22.32 1.36 0.02
C ASP A 56 -21.19 1.25 1.05
N GLU A 57 -21.20 2.19 2.00
CA GLU A 57 -20.23 2.31 3.07
C GLU A 57 -20.08 1.00 3.88
N LYS A 58 -21.18 0.29 4.15
CA LYS A 58 -21.17 -0.98 4.89
C LYS A 58 -20.38 -2.07 4.15
N ARG A 59 -20.50 -2.12 2.82
CA ARG A 59 -19.77 -3.07 1.99
C ARG A 59 -18.28 -2.75 1.90
N LEU A 60 -17.91 -1.46 1.91
CA LEU A 60 -16.51 -1.08 2.02
C LEU A 60 -15.91 -1.59 3.33
N TYR A 61 -16.56 -1.31 4.47
CA TYR A 61 -16.06 -1.77 5.77
C TYR A 61 -15.96 -3.30 5.84
N LYS A 62 -16.95 -4.04 5.34
CA LYS A 62 -16.87 -5.51 5.22
C LYS A 62 -15.72 -6.01 4.34
N SER A 63 -15.30 -5.24 3.33
CA SER A 63 -14.16 -5.58 2.48
C SER A 63 -12.80 -5.23 3.12
N LEU A 64 -12.78 -4.26 4.03
CA LEU A 64 -11.62 -3.83 4.82
C LEU A 64 -11.43 -4.69 6.07
N GLU A 65 -12.52 -5.24 6.61
CA GLU A 65 -12.50 -6.39 7.49
C GLU A 65 -11.76 -7.51 6.72
N ARG A 66 -10.46 -7.67 7.03
CA ARG A 66 -9.74 -8.90 6.67
C ARG A 66 -10.65 -10.06 7.08
N PRO A 67 -10.68 -11.19 6.33
CA PRO A 67 -11.32 -12.38 6.86
C PRO A 67 -10.75 -12.52 8.26
N VAL A 68 -11.64 -12.44 9.26
CA VAL A 68 -11.27 -12.76 10.63
C VAL A 68 -10.48 -14.04 10.43
N VAL A 69 -9.18 -14.03 10.76
CA VAL A 69 -8.53 -15.29 11.04
C VAL A 69 -9.38 -15.74 12.20
N SER A 70 -10.40 -16.54 11.88
CA SER A 70 -11.32 -17.13 12.81
C SER A 70 -10.36 -17.83 13.71
N GLY A 71 -10.04 -17.18 14.83
CA GLY A 71 -9.07 -17.69 15.76
C GLY A 71 -9.53 -19.11 15.97
N THR A 72 -8.65 -20.06 15.73
CA THR A 72 -8.92 -21.50 15.93
C THR A 72 -9.09 -21.80 17.43
N GLY A 73 -9.62 -20.84 18.17
CA GLY A 73 -9.94 -20.86 19.57
C GLY A 73 -11.45 -20.75 19.74
N PRO A 74 -11.97 -21.34 20.82
CA PRO A 74 -13.39 -21.29 21.13
C PRO A 74 -13.86 -19.84 21.22
N ALA A 75 -15.08 -19.58 20.72
CA ALA A 75 -15.71 -18.27 20.87
C ALA A 75 -15.67 -17.86 22.36
N PRO A 76 -15.26 -16.63 22.69
CA PRO A 76 -15.16 -16.20 24.07
C PRO A 76 -16.52 -16.29 24.75
N ASN A 77 -16.54 -16.84 25.96
CA ASN A 77 -17.74 -17.00 26.74
C ASN A 77 -18.41 -15.63 26.97
N LYS A 78 -19.75 -15.61 26.87
CA LYS A 78 -20.56 -14.40 27.08
C LYS A 78 -20.31 -13.78 28.46
N ALA A 79 -20.11 -14.61 29.49
CA ALA A 79 -19.82 -14.15 30.84
C ALA A 79 -18.50 -13.35 30.91
N ASP A 80 -17.45 -13.89 30.28
CA ASP A 80 -16.11 -13.29 30.29
C ASP A 80 -16.08 -12.00 29.47
N THR A 81 -16.80 -11.98 28.35
CA THR A 81 -16.95 -10.79 27.51
C THR A 81 -17.67 -9.68 28.27
N VAL A 82 -18.76 -10.00 28.97
CA VAL A 82 -19.49 -9.02 29.79
C VAL A 82 -18.64 -8.54 30.97
N ALA A 83 -17.89 -9.42 31.62
CA ALA A 83 -16.99 -9.05 32.70
C ALA A 83 -15.88 -8.09 32.24
N PHE A 84 -15.31 -8.35 31.05
CA PHE A 84 -14.28 -7.51 30.44
C PHE A 84 -14.79 -6.10 30.12
N TRP A 85 -15.98 -5.96 29.53
CA TRP A 85 -16.51 -4.66 29.09
C TRP A 85 -17.19 -3.84 30.19
N ARG A 86 -17.64 -4.49 31.29
CA ARG A 86 -18.36 -3.84 32.39
C ARG A 86 -17.62 -2.65 33.04
N PRO A 87 -16.29 -2.67 33.27
CA PRO A 87 -15.55 -1.54 33.81
C PRO A 87 -15.52 -0.34 32.85
N VAL A 88 -15.33 -0.59 31.55
CA VAL A 88 -15.26 0.44 30.51
C VAL A 88 -16.60 1.18 30.39
N VAL A 89 -17.71 0.42 30.36
CA VAL A 89 -19.07 0.99 30.32
C VAL A 89 -19.39 1.75 31.62
N ARG A 90 -18.90 1.29 32.76
CA ARG A 90 -19.10 1.95 34.05
C ARG A 90 -18.28 3.24 34.15
N ALA A 91 -17.06 3.27 33.63
CA ALA A 91 -16.20 4.44 33.59
C ALA A 91 -16.74 5.55 32.67
N HIS A 92 -17.44 5.18 31.59
CA HIS A 92 -18.06 6.13 30.67
C HIS A 92 -19.46 6.60 31.11
N LYS A 93 -20.01 6.07 32.21
CA LYS A 93 -21.32 6.51 32.70
C LYS A 93 -21.12 7.88 33.36
N PRO A 94 -21.64 8.99 32.80
CA PRO A 94 -21.56 10.27 33.46
C PRO A 94 -22.26 10.13 34.82
N GLN A 95 -21.60 10.61 35.88
CA GLN A 95 -22.23 10.72 37.19
C GLN A 95 -23.43 11.64 37.02
N ARG A 96 -24.63 11.07 36.83
CA ARG A 96 -25.86 11.82 37.07
C ARG A 96 -25.84 12.12 38.55
N GLY A 97 -25.55 13.38 38.86
CA GLY A 97 -25.49 13.91 40.20
C GLY A 97 -26.75 13.51 40.97
N LEU A 98 -26.50 13.19 42.23
CA LEU A 98 -27.46 13.29 43.31
C LEU A 98 -28.07 14.69 43.26
N LEU A 99 -29.31 14.78 42.80
CA LEU A 99 -30.23 15.84 43.20
C LEU A 99 -31.52 15.16 43.61
N GLU A 100 -31.87 15.45 44.86
CA GLU A 100 -33.07 15.12 45.65
C GLU A 100 -32.99 13.86 46.51
#